data_AF-A0A0T1UKZ4-F1
#
_entry.id   AF-A0A0T1UKZ4-F1
#
_cell.length_a   1.000
_cell.length_b   1.000
_cell.length_c   1.000
_cell.angle_alpha   90.00
_cell.angle_beta   90.00
_cell.angle_gamma   90.00
#
_symmetry.space_group_name_H-M   'P 1'
#
loop_
_entity.id
_entity.type
_entity.pdbx_description
1 polymer ?
#
loop_
_entity_poly.entity_id
_entity_poly.type
_entity_poly.pdbx_seq_one_letter_code
_entity_poly.pdbx_strand_id
1 'polypeptide(L)'
;MSQSLSALDDLLPDDFVKQLAALREARDQLDQQIRAHLAYGREFTGPRPYTLASLAEAAGLSISGVRTAYTAADRDAVSRALGRGPRSRS
;
A
#
# COMPACT_ATOMS: atom_id res chain seq x y z
N MET A 1 15.60 5.50 -8.49
CA MET A 1 16.57 6.60 -8.52
C MET A 1 16.91 6.96 -7.08
N SER A 2 18.07 6.52 -6.56
CA SER A 2 18.59 7.10 -5.32
C SER A 2 19.21 8.44 -5.67
N GLN A 3 18.59 9.54 -5.24
CA GLN A 3 19.30 10.81 -5.25
C GLN A 3 20.48 10.70 -4.28
N SER A 4 21.65 11.21 -4.68
CA SER A 4 22.80 11.28 -3.78
C SER A 4 22.43 12.14 -2.58
N LEU A 5 22.65 11.66 -1.36
CA LEU A 5 22.36 12.42 -0.14
C LEU A 5 23.21 13.70 -0.05
N SER A 6 24.34 13.78 -0.78
CA SER A 6 25.15 14.99 -0.91
C SER A 6 24.41 16.16 -1.57
N ALA A 7 23.37 15.89 -2.38
CA ALA A 7 22.56 16.95 -2.99
C ALA A 7 21.68 17.69 -1.97
N LEU A 8 21.53 17.15 -0.75
CA LEU A 8 20.79 17.80 0.32
C LEU A 8 21.57 18.99 0.92
N ASP A 9 22.91 18.97 0.84
CA ASP A 9 23.78 20.03 1.36
C ASP A 9 23.62 21.35 0.58
N ASP A 10 23.19 21.26 -0.68
CA ASP A 10 23.01 22.41 -1.57
C ASP A 10 21.58 23.00 -1.52
N LEU A 11 20.66 22.38 -0.76
CA LEU A 11 19.28 22.84 -0.68
C LEU A 11 19.13 24.03 0.26
N LEU A 12 18.32 25.01 -0.15
CA LEU A 12 17.80 25.99 0.78
C LEU A 12 16.88 25.31 1.82
N PRO A 13 16.80 25.82 3.07
CA PRO A 13 16.00 25.20 4.13
C PRO A 13 14.54 24.93 3.73
N ASP A 14 13.89 25.88 3.06
CA ASP A 14 12.49 25.74 2.63
C ASP A 14 12.31 24.65 1.57
N ASP A 15 13.31 24.45 0.70
CA ASP A 15 13.24 23.43 -0.36
C ASP A 15 13.48 22.03 0.20
N PHE A 16 14.34 21.89 1.22
CA PHE A 16 14.47 20.65 1.98
C PHE A 16 13.16 20.24 2.66
N VAL A 17 12.48 21.18 3.32
CA VAL A 17 11.18 20.89 3.97
C VAL A 17 10.12 20.49 2.94
N LYS A 18 10.05 21.16 1.78
CA LYS A 18 9.14 20.76 0.68
C LYS A 18 9.47 19.36 0.16
N GLN A 19 10.74 19.03 -0.02
CA GLN A 19 11.16 17.71 -0.47
C GLN A 19 10.77 16.62 0.53
N LEU A 20 10.96 16.88 1.84
CA LEU A 20 10.54 15.94 2.88
C LEU A 20 9.01 15.76 2.91
N ALA A 21 8.24 16.83 2.72
CA ALA A 21 6.79 16.76 2.62
C ALA A 21 6.35 15.94 1.39
N ALA A 22 7.01 16.11 0.25
CA ALA A 22 6.74 15.33 -0.96
C ALA A 22 7.08 13.84 -0.76
N LEU A 23 8.16 13.52 -0.07
CA LEU A 23 8.51 12.13 0.28
C LEU A 23 7.48 11.50 1.22
N ARG A 24 6.98 12.26 2.21
CA ARG A 24 5.90 11.81 3.09
C ARG A 24 4.63 11.50 2.30
N GLU A 25 4.23 12.40 1.39
CA GLU A 25 3.06 12.19 0.54
C GLU A 25 3.23 10.97 -0.36
N ALA A 26 4.39 10.80 -0.98
CA ALA A 26 4.69 9.62 -1.79
C ALA A 26 4.62 8.33 -0.97
N ARG A 27 5.12 8.33 0.28
CA ARG A 27 4.98 7.21 1.20
C ARG A 27 3.51 6.93 1.51
N ASP A 28 2.73 7.95 1.86
CA ASP A 28 1.32 7.78 2.23
C ASP A 28 0.50 7.21 1.04
N GLN A 29 0.82 7.63 -0.19
CA GLN A 29 0.25 7.08 -1.43
C GLN A 29 0.67 5.62 -1.68
N LEU A 30 1.94 5.27 -1.45
CA LEU A 30 2.41 3.90 -1.55
C LEU A 30 1.73 3.01 -0.52
N ASP A 31 1.59 3.47 0.72
CA ASP A 31 0.88 2.75 1.77
C ASP A 31 -0.59 2.51 1.39
N GLN A 32 -1.26 3.50 0.79
CA GLN A 32 -2.62 3.33 0.27
C GLN A 32 -2.68 2.28 -0.84
N GLN A 33 -1.72 2.29 -1.77
CA GLN A 33 -1.65 1.29 -2.82
C GLN A 33 -1.42 -0.12 -2.24
N ILE A 34 -0.53 -0.27 -1.27
CA ILE A 34 -0.29 -1.55 -0.58
C ILE A 34 -1.59 -2.05 0.06
N ARG A 35 -2.34 -1.19 0.76
CA ARG A 35 -3.64 -1.57 1.35
C ARG A 35 -4.64 -2.05 0.30
N ALA A 36 -4.76 -1.34 -0.82
CA ALA A 36 -5.64 -1.75 -1.92
C ALA A 36 -5.22 -3.10 -2.53
N HIS A 37 -3.92 -3.35 -2.70
CA HIS A 37 -3.40 -4.63 -3.20
C HIS A 37 -3.61 -5.78 -2.21
N LEU A 38 -3.47 -5.51 -0.90
CA LEU A 38 -3.80 -6.49 0.14
C LEU A 38 -5.29 -6.81 0.15
N ALA A 39 -6.17 -5.81 0.06
CA ALA A 39 -7.62 -6.01 -0.04
C ALA A 39 -7.98 -6.84 -1.29
N TYR A 40 -7.41 -6.50 -2.44
CA TYR A 40 -7.55 -7.27 -3.68
C TYR A 40 -7.13 -8.73 -3.48
N GLY A 41 -5.87 -8.93 -3.05
CA GLY A 41 -5.28 -10.24 -2.85
C GLY A 41 -6.09 -11.10 -1.88
N ARG A 42 -6.66 -10.48 -0.85
CA ARG A 42 -7.39 -11.17 0.21
C ARG A 42 -8.80 -11.55 -0.15
N GLU A 43 -9.48 -10.76 -0.97
CA GLU A 43 -10.93 -10.83 -1.10
C GLU A 43 -11.43 -10.99 -2.53
N PHE A 44 -10.63 -10.60 -3.51
CA PHE A 44 -11.03 -10.57 -4.90
C PHE A 44 -10.34 -11.65 -5.73
N THR A 45 -9.42 -12.43 -5.16
CA THR A 45 -8.67 -13.50 -5.86
C THR A 45 -9.23 -14.90 -5.59
N GLY A 46 -9.21 -15.76 -6.61
CA GLY A 46 -9.54 -17.19 -6.52
C GLY A 46 -9.55 -17.86 -7.88
N PRO A 47 -9.62 -19.22 -7.98
CA PRO A 47 -10.00 -20.20 -6.95
C PRO A 47 -8.95 -20.51 -5.87
N ARG A 48 -7.68 -20.17 -6.08
CA ARG A 48 -6.60 -20.33 -5.07
C ARG A 48 -6.18 -18.96 -4.53
N PRO A 49 -6.70 -18.52 -3.38
CA PRO A 49 -6.34 -17.23 -2.80
C PRO A 49 -4.88 -17.26 -2.29
N TYR A 50 -4.23 -16.09 -2.28
CA TYR A 50 -2.92 -15.93 -1.68
C TYR A 50 -2.95 -16.27 -0.18
N THR A 51 -1.88 -16.87 0.32
CA THR A 51 -1.76 -17.14 1.76
C THR A 51 -1.46 -15.85 2.51
N LEU A 52 -1.82 -15.79 3.79
CA LEU A 52 -1.44 -14.63 4.62
C LEU A 52 0.07 -14.50 4.76
N ALA A 53 0.80 -15.62 4.76
CA ALA A 53 2.25 -15.64 4.85
C ALA A 53 2.89 -14.99 3.61
N SER A 54 2.47 -15.38 2.40
CA SER A 54 3.02 -14.81 1.17
C SER A 54 2.70 -13.31 1.03
N LEU A 55 1.52 -12.89 1.47
CA LEU A 55 1.16 -11.47 1.47
C LEU A 55 1.95 -10.68 2.52
N ALA A 56 2.17 -11.27 3.69
CA ALA A 56 2.94 -10.66 4.78
C ALA A 56 4.40 -10.47 4.36
N GLU A 57 5.02 -11.51 3.80
CA GLU A 57 6.38 -11.46 3.26
C GLU A 57 6.52 -10.39 2.19
N ALA A 58 5.64 -10.39 1.18
CA ALA A 58 5.72 -9.43 0.07
C ALA A 58 5.48 -7.98 0.51
N ALA A 59 4.62 -7.75 1.50
CA ALA A 59 4.30 -6.41 2.00
C ALA A 59 5.25 -5.93 3.11
N GLY A 60 6.19 -6.76 3.58
CA GLY A 60 7.02 -6.44 4.74
C GLY A 60 6.22 -6.30 6.04
N LEU A 61 5.10 -7.00 6.16
CA LEU A 61 4.19 -6.95 7.32
C LEU A 61 4.23 -8.26 8.10
N SER A 62 3.73 -8.23 9.33
CA SER A 62 3.38 -9.45 10.03
C SER A 62 2.07 -10.04 9.49
N ILE A 63 1.83 -11.35 9.69
CA ILE A 63 0.55 -11.99 9.36
C ILE A 63 -0.62 -11.28 10.04
N SER A 64 -0.44 -10.82 11.28
CA SER A 64 -1.46 -10.01 11.98
C SER A 64 -1.68 -8.67 11.29
N GLY A 65 -0.59 -8.00 10.89
CA GLY A 65 -0.63 -6.75 10.15
C GLY A 65 -1.41 -6.86 8.85
N VAL A 66 -1.23 -7.93 8.07
CA VAL A 66 -2.01 -8.15 6.82
C VAL A 66 -3.52 -8.18 7.08
N ARG A 67 -3.96 -8.71 8.23
CA ARG A 67 -5.40 -8.81 8.55
C ARG A 67 -6.02 -7.44 8.88
N THR A 68 -5.24 -6.51 9.41
CA THR A 68 -5.71 -5.20 9.85
C THR A 68 -5.24 -4.06 8.95
N ALA A 69 -4.38 -4.35 7.97
CA ALA A 69 -3.75 -3.34 7.13
C ALA A 69 -4.74 -2.54 6.30
N TYR A 70 -5.82 -3.15 5.82
CA TYR A 70 -6.80 -2.50 4.95
C TYR A 70 -8.18 -2.44 5.61
N THR A 71 -8.95 -1.42 5.22
CA THR A 71 -10.27 -1.09 5.78
C THR A 71 -11.41 -1.46 4.82
N ALA A 72 -12.65 -1.28 5.27
CA ALA A 72 -13.82 -1.39 4.39
C ALA A 72 -13.74 -0.44 3.18
N ALA A 73 -13.24 0.79 3.38
CA ALA A 73 -13.10 1.76 2.31
C ALA A 73 -12.11 1.31 1.22
N ASP A 74 -11.02 0.64 1.61
CA ASP A 74 -10.06 0.08 0.65
C ASP A 74 -10.70 -1.05 -0.18
N ARG A 75 -11.51 -1.91 0.47
CA ARG A 75 -12.28 -2.95 -0.23
C ARG A 75 -13.27 -2.37 -1.22
N ASP A 76 -13.99 -1.32 -0.83
CA ASP A 76 -14.98 -0.64 -1.68
C ASP A 76 -14.32 0.08 -2.86
N ALA A 77 -13.12 0.64 -2.66
CA ALA A 77 -12.33 1.21 -3.75
C ALA A 77 -11.94 0.12 -4.77
N VAL A 78 -11.48 -1.04 -4.31
CA VAL A 78 -11.16 -2.18 -5.19
C VAL A 78 -12.42 -2.70 -5.91
N SER A 79 -13.54 -2.82 -5.21
CA SER A 79 -14.80 -3.26 -5.81
C SER A 79 -15.26 -2.34 -6.93
N ARG A 80 -15.20 -1.02 -6.71
CA ARG A 80 -15.51 -0.01 -7.74
C ARG A 80 -14.55 -0.08 -8.92
N ALA A 81 -13.25 -0.21 -8.66
CA ALA A 81 -12.23 -0.31 -9.71
C ALA A 81 -12.39 -1.58 -10.58
N LEU A 82 -12.80 -2.70 -9.97
CA LEU A 82 -12.99 -3.97 -10.68
C LEU A 82 -14.39 -4.16 -11.27
N GLY A 83 -15.35 -3.32 -10.92
CA GLY A 83 -16.76 -3.49 -11.32
C GLY A 83 -17.43 -4.75 -10.77
N ARG A 84 -16.92 -5.32 -9.66
CA ARG A 84 -17.49 -6.52 -9.02
C ARG A 84 -17.30 -6.52 -7.51
N GLY A 85 -18.15 -7.25 -6.80
CA GLY A 85 -18.05 -7.44 -5.36
C GLY A 85 -16.89 -8.36 -4.94
N PRO A 86 -16.50 -8.32 -3.65
CA PRO A 86 -15.58 -9.30 -3.08
C PRO A 86 -16.18 -10.71 -3.19
N ARG A 87 -15.33 -11.73 -3.12
CA ARG A 87 -15.79 -13.11 -3.12
C ARG A 87 -16.76 -13.33 -1.96
N SER A 88 -17.93 -13.91 -2.25
CA SER A 88 -18.83 -14.42 -1.23
C SER A 88 -18.06 -15.43 -0.37
N ARG A 89 -18.03 -15.23 0.95
CA ARG A 89 -17.61 -16.30 1.86
C ARG A 89 -18.71 -17.35 1.83
N SER A 90 -18.47 -18.43 1.11
CA SER A 90 -19.19 -19.69 1.31
C SER A 90 -18.87 -20.24 2.70
#